data_AF-A0A1C5L049-F1
#
_entry.id   AF-A0A1C5L049-F1
#
_cell.length_a   1.000
_cell.length_b   1.000
_cell.length_c   1.000
_cell.angle_alpha   90.00
_cell.angle_beta   90.00
_cell.angle_gamma   90.00
#
_symmetry.space_group_name_H-M   'P 1'
#
loop_
_entity.id
_entity.type
_entity.pdbx_description
1 polymer ?
#
loop_
_entity_poly.entity_id
_entity_poly.type
_entity_poly.pdbx_seq_one_letter_code
_entity_poly.pdbx_strand_id
1 'polypeptide(L)'
;MALLNLNIMYAIIFAVIIAIVISLIMVLKSPFQYPYYNCYLDVTGKRKPQIDNLIDQLLNSGEFNEFQAHNKKILLWKEKCNKQIENSKLKKYRRSQFDKCIDDDNAFKFYLTRQQTRYKQRNYVKKAYKVTQTVNVFFCNYEYLQNRDRALQSINHECTLSEYHSKNQRKLMTKDLRKKIMYRDHYTCQNCGKYMPDEVGLHIDHIVPVSKGGKTISSNLQVLCSKCNGSKSNRVLKDRSQ
;
A
#
# COMPACT_ATOMS: atom_id res chain seq x y z
N MET A 1 -51.41 21.86 45.90
CA MET A 1 -51.12 23.03 45.02
C MET A 1 -49.63 23.40 45.05
N ALA A 2 -49.04 23.78 46.19
CA ALA A 2 -47.62 24.18 46.27
C ALA A 2 -46.60 23.11 45.84
N LEU A 3 -46.77 21.85 46.28
CA LEU A 3 -45.90 20.72 45.89
C LEU A 3 -45.99 20.38 44.39
N LEU A 4 -47.17 20.55 43.78
CA LEU A 4 -47.38 20.32 42.35
C LEU A 4 -46.64 21.38 41.51
N ASN A 5 -46.71 22.65 41.92
CA ASN A 5 -45.99 23.75 41.27
C ASN A 5 -44.47 23.61 41.40
N LEU A 6 -43.99 23.12 42.54
CA LEU A 6 -42.56 22.86 42.76
C LEU A 6 -42.04 21.73 41.86
N ASN A 7 -42.80 20.64 41.71
CA ASN A 7 -42.44 19.54 40.80
C ASN A 7 -42.45 19.96 39.32
N ILE A 8 -43.43 20.77 38.91
CA ILE A 8 -43.49 21.33 37.55
C ILE A 8 -42.27 22.23 37.29
N MET A 9 -41.90 23.07 38.25
CA MET A 9 -40.72 23.93 38.16
C MET A 9 -39.43 23.11 38.01
N TYR A 10 -39.24 22.04 38.81
CA TYR A 10 -38.08 21.15 38.68
C TYR A 10 -38.03 20.42 37.34
N ALA A 11 -39.19 19.97 36.82
CA ALA A 11 -39.26 19.33 35.51
C ALA A 11 -38.84 20.28 34.37
N ILE A 12 -39.26 21.55 34.44
CA ILE A 12 -38.86 22.59 33.48
C ILE A 12 -37.36 22.86 33.56
N ILE A 13 -36.81 23.04 34.76
CA ILE A 13 -35.37 23.26 34.97
C ILE A 13 -34.57 22.07 34.42
N PHE A 14 -34.99 20.85 34.71
CA PHE A 14 -34.34 19.64 34.22
C PHE A 14 -34.38 19.54 32.69
N ALA A 15 -35.52 19.84 32.07
CA ALA A 15 -35.65 19.88 30.61
C ALA A 15 -34.74 20.96 29.98
N VAL A 16 -34.61 22.13 30.61
CA VAL A 16 -33.70 23.19 30.17
C VAL A 16 -32.24 22.75 30.29
N ILE A 17 -31.85 22.11 31.40
CA ILE A 17 -30.49 21.56 31.58
C ILE A 17 -30.18 20.52 30.50
N ILE A 18 -31.10 19.59 30.24
CA ILE A 18 -30.96 18.60 29.16
C ILE A 18 -30.77 19.32 27.82
N ALA A 19 -31.60 20.32 27.51
CA ALA A 19 -31.50 21.06 26.25
C ALA A 19 -30.15 21.80 26.12
N ILE A 20 -29.65 22.39 27.22
CA ILE A 20 -28.32 23.02 27.27
C ILE A 20 -27.23 21.98 27.03
N VAL A 21 -27.26 20.84 27.73
CA VAL A 21 -26.28 19.75 27.59
C VAL A 21 -26.26 19.20 26.17
N ILE A 22 -27.42 18.94 25.58
CA ILE A 22 -27.56 18.46 24.20
C ILE A 22 -27.00 19.51 23.22
N SER A 23 -27.34 20.79 23.40
CA SER A 23 -26.82 21.88 22.60
C SER A 23 -25.29 21.98 22.71
N LEU A 24 -24.76 21.83 23.92
CA LEU A 24 -23.32 21.83 24.20
C LEU A 24 -22.62 20.66 23.48
N ILE A 25 -23.18 19.45 23.53
CA ILE A 25 -22.67 18.27 22.81
C ILE A 25 -22.68 18.50 21.30
N MET A 26 -23.77 19.05 20.74
CA MET A 26 -23.87 19.35 19.31
C MET A 26 -22.85 20.41 18.87
N VAL A 27 -22.55 21.39 19.73
CA VAL A 27 -21.51 22.39 19.49
C VAL A 27 -20.12 21.76 19.56
N LEU A 28 -19.85 20.94 20.58
CA LEU A 28 -18.53 20.37 20.82
C LEU A 28 -18.16 19.26 19.84
N LYS A 29 -19.12 18.45 19.38
CA LYS A 29 -18.88 17.41 18.38
C LYS A 29 -18.44 18.03 17.06
N SER A 30 -17.40 17.45 16.44
CA SER A 30 -16.94 17.87 15.12
C SER A 30 -17.99 17.48 14.06
N PRO A 31 -18.43 18.40 13.19
CA PRO A 31 -19.30 18.10 12.07
C PRO A 31 -18.50 17.60 10.85
N PHE A 32 -17.17 17.67 10.93
CA PHE A 32 -16.27 17.34 9.83
C PHE A 32 -15.82 15.89 9.94
N GLN A 33 -15.99 15.15 8.86
CA GLN A 33 -15.48 13.79 8.69
C GLN A 33 -14.80 13.71 7.33
N TYR A 34 -13.51 13.37 7.34
CA TYR A 34 -12.73 13.29 6.12
C TYR A 34 -13.21 12.16 5.21
N PRO A 35 -13.48 12.41 3.92
CA PRO A 35 -14.03 11.42 3.01
C PRO A 35 -12.92 10.53 2.44
N TYR A 36 -12.47 9.53 3.19
CA TYR A 36 -11.49 8.54 2.72
C TYR A 36 -12.02 7.67 1.56
N TYR A 37 -11.15 7.31 0.63
CA TYR A 37 -11.39 6.22 -0.33
C TYR A 37 -10.86 4.92 0.25
N ASN A 38 -11.68 3.87 0.32
CA ASN A 38 -11.27 2.56 0.83
C ASN A 38 -11.31 1.53 -0.31
N CYS A 39 -10.17 0.95 -0.64
CA CYS A 39 -10.01 -0.09 -1.64
C CYS A 39 -9.62 -1.41 -0.97
N TYR A 40 -10.32 -2.50 -1.28
CA TYR A 40 -10.02 -3.83 -0.74
C TYR A 40 -9.48 -4.73 -1.84
N LEU A 41 -8.23 -5.18 -1.68
CA LEU A 41 -7.52 -6.00 -2.64
C LEU A 41 -7.44 -7.44 -2.13
N ASP A 42 -8.07 -8.38 -2.83
CA ASP A 42 -7.98 -9.79 -2.49
C ASP A 42 -6.61 -10.37 -2.91
N VAL A 43 -5.85 -10.81 -1.91
CA VAL A 43 -4.54 -11.45 -2.09
C VAL A 43 -4.55 -12.91 -1.62
N THR A 44 -5.73 -13.53 -1.62
CA THR A 44 -5.93 -14.98 -1.39
C THR A 44 -5.13 -15.77 -2.43
N GLY A 45 -4.39 -16.78 -1.98
CA GLY A 45 -3.52 -17.60 -2.84
C GLY A 45 -2.20 -16.92 -3.28
N LYS A 46 -2.05 -15.59 -3.15
CA LYS A 46 -0.81 -14.89 -3.54
C LYS A 46 0.27 -15.03 -2.46
N ARG A 47 1.45 -15.51 -2.85
CA ARG A 47 2.65 -15.56 -1.98
C ARG A 47 3.34 -14.19 -1.97
N LYS A 48 3.53 -13.61 -0.78
CA LYS A 48 4.20 -12.30 -0.56
C LYS A 48 3.75 -11.19 -1.54
N PRO A 49 2.46 -10.80 -1.53
CA PRO A 49 1.95 -9.75 -2.41
C PRO A 49 2.66 -8.43 -2.15
N GLN A 50 3.09 -7.75 -3.21
CA GLN A 50 3.65 -6.40 -3.15
C GLN A 50 2.55 -5.39 -3.48
N ILE A 51 2.30 -4.44 -2.57
CA ILE A 51 1.23 -3.44 -2.73
C ILE A 51 1.40 -2.63 -4.01
N ASP A 52 2.64 -2.21 -4.31
CA ASP A 52 2.98 -1.45 -5.51
C ASP A 52 2.49 -2.12 -6.79
N ASN A 53 2.75 -3.43 -6.93
CA ASN A 53 2.33 -4.19 -8.12
C ASN A 53 0.81 -4.35 -8.17
N LEU A 54 0.12 -4.43 -7.02
CA LEU A 54 -1.33 -4.52 -6.99
C LEU A 54 -1.98 -3.18 -7.39
N ILE A 55 -1.40 -2.06 -6.94
CA ILE A 55 -1.83 -0.73 -7.36
C ILE A 55 -1.57 -0.55 -8.86
N ASP A 56 -0.41 -0.98 -9.37
CA ASP A 56 -0.15 -0.96 -10.82
C ASP A 56 -1.18 -1.77 -11.61
N GLN A 57 -1.52 -2.97 -11.13
CA GLN A 57 -2.54 -3.81 -11.76
C GLN A 57 -3.91 -3.14 -11.80
N LEU A 58 -4.27 -2.44 -10.73
CA LEU A 58 -5.53 -1.69 -10.63
C LEU A 58 -5.55 -0.47 -11.56
N LEU A 59 -4.45 0.27 -11.64
CA LEU A 59 -4.31 1.39 -12.57
C LEU A 59 -4.37 0.92 -14.03
N ASN A 60 -3.69 -0.19 -14.34
CA ASN A 60 -3.73 -0.81 -15.68
C ASN A 60 -5.12 -1.34 -16.07
N SER A 61 -6.00 -1.65 -15.10
CA SER A 61 -7.39 -2.02 -15.41
C SER A 61 -8.30 -0.81 -15.68
N GLY A 62 -7.77 0.42 -15.68
CA GLY A 62 -8.52 1.64 -16.02
C GLY A 62 -9.19 2.35 -14.83
N GLU A 63 -8.86 1.95 -13.59
CA GLU A 63 -9.49 2.45 -12.36
C GLU A 63 -9.06 3.87 -11.97
N PHE A 64 -8.12 4.48 -12.71
CA PHE A 64 -7.62 5.82 -12.38
C PHE A 64 -8.74 6.88 -12.38
N ASN A 65 -9.76 6.69 -13.20
CA ASN A 65 -10.94 7.57 -13.24
C ASN A 65 -11.69 7.61 -11.92
N GLU A 66 -11.77 6.49 -11.20
CA GLU A 66 -12.41 6.44 -9.88
C GLU A 66 -11.63 7.27 -8.85
N PHE A 67 -10.30 7.17 -8.86
CA PHE A 67 -9.45 7.94 -7.98
C PHE A 67 -9.54 9.44 -8.27
N GLN A 68 -9.57 9.81 -9.55
CA GLN A 68 -9.77 11.21 -9.95
C GLN A 68 -11.14 11.72 -9.48
N ALA A 69 -12.21 10.95 -9.67
CA ALA A 69 -13.55 11.30 -9.24
C ALA A 69 -13.63 11.48 -7.71
N HIS A 70 -12.99 10.58 -6.96
CA HIS A 70 -12.95 10.70 -5.50
C HIS A 70 -12.11 11.89 -5.02
N ASN A 71 -11.00 12.21 -5.69
CA ASN A 71 -10.23 13.41 -5.37
C ASN A 71 -11.06 14.69 -5.60
N LYS A 72 -11.84 14.75 -6.68
CA LYS A 72 -12.81 15.84 -6.91
C LYS A 72 -13.84 15.91 -5.77
N LYS A 73 -14.33 14.77 -5.27
CA LYS A 73 -15.23 14.71 -4.11
C LYS A 73 -14.59 15.27 -2.83
N ILE A 74 -13.31 14.97 -2.57
CA ILE A 74 -12.55 15.55 -1.44
C ILE A 74 -12.49 17.08 -1.56
N LEU A 75 -12.14 17.61 -2.74
CA LEU A 75 -12.05 19.05 -2.97
C LEU A 75 -13.41 19.75 -2.75
N LEU A 76 -14.48 19.20 -3.34
CA LEU A 76 -15.84 19.71 -3.14
C LEU A 76 -16.28 19.64 -1.67
N TRP A 77 -15.89 18.59 -0.94
CA TRP A 77 -16.14 18.49 0.50
C TRP A 77 -15.43 19.60 1.27
N LYS A 78 -14.16 19.89 0.98
CA LYS A 78 -13.42 20.99 1.62
C LYS A 78 -14.08 22.34 1.37
N GLU A 79 -14.51 22.61 0.13
CA GLU A 79 -15.24 23.84 -0.21
C GLU A 79 -16.54 23.98 0.59
N LYS A 80 -17.32 22.89 0.70
CA LYS A 80 -18.55 22.88 1.50
C LYS A 80 -18.27 23.12 2.98
N CYS A 81 -17.24 22.48 3.55
CA CYS A 81 -16.83 22.70 4.93
C CYS A 81 -16.38 24.14 5.18
N ASN A 82 -15.62 24.73 4.26
CA ASN A 82 -15.22 26.13 4.34
C ASN A 82 -16.43 27.07 4.35
N LYS A 83 -17.42 26.86 3.47
CA LYS A 83 -18.69 27.62 3.48
C LYS A 83 -19.44 27.44 4.80
N GLN A 84 -19.48 26.22 5.33
CA GLN A 84 -20.11 25.93 6.63
C GLN A 84 -19.41 26.65 7.79
N ILE A 85 -18.08 26.73 7.78
CA ILE A 85 -17.29 27.47 8.78
C ILE A 85 -17.58 28.97 8.68
N GLU A 86 -17.62 29.53 7.47
CA GLU A 86 -17.88 30.95 7.27
C GLU A 86 -19.29 31.38 7.69
N ASN A 87 -20.27 30.48 7.58
CA ASN A 87 -21.64 30.72 8.06
C ASN A 87 -21.82 30.42 9.56
N SER A 88 -20.77 29.94 10.25
CA SER A 88 -20.85 29.57 11.66
C SER A 88 -20.62 30.76 12.60
N LYS A 89 -21.38 30.82 13.70
CA LYS A 89 -21.12 31.76 14.81
C LYS A 89 -19.82 31.45 15.57
N LEU A 90 -19.28 30.23 15.44
CA LEU A 90 -18.09 29.74 16.15
C LEU A 90 -16.93 29.48 15.18
N LYS A 91 -16.65 30.42 14.26
CA LYS A 91 -15.70 30.25 13.15
C LYS A 91 -14.35 29.66 13.58
N LYS A 92 -13.71 30.26 14.59
CA LYS A 92 -12.38 29.83 15.09
C LYS A 92 -12.39 28.38 15.59
N TYR A 93 -13.43 27.99 16.32
CA TYR A 93 -13.57 26.63 16.84
C TYR A 93 -13.82 25.63 15.70
N ARG A 94 -14.74 25.95 14.78
CA ARG A 94 -15.03 25.09 13.62
C ARG A 94 -13.83 24.97 12.68
N ARG A 95 -13.06 26.04 12.48
CA ARG A 95 -11.79 26.03 11.75
C ARG A 95 -10.82 25.02 12.38
N SER A 96 -10.58 25.12 13.69
CA SER A 96 -9.70 24.18 14.39
C SER A 96 -10.17 22.73 14.29
N GLN A 97 -11.49 22.46 14.37
CA GLN A 97 -12.03 21.11 14.17
C GLN A 97 -11.80 20.60 12.75
N PHE A 98 -11.97 21.47 11.74
CA PHE A 98 -11.74 21.12 10.34
C PHE A 98 -10.26 20.83 10.07
N ASP A 99 -9.36 21.69 10.54
CA ASP A 99 -7.91 21.52 10.34
C ASP A 99 -7.41 20.22 10.96
N LYS A 100 -7.94 19.83 12.13
CA LYS A 100 -7.65 18.52 12.78
C LYS A 100 -8.19 17.32 12.01
N CYS A 101 -9.19 17.52 11.14
CA CYS A 101 -9.83 16.47 10.37
C CYS A 101 -9.15 16.24 9.02
N ILE A 102 -8.35 17.19 8.53
CA ILE A 102 -7.68 17.07 7.22
C ILE A 102 -6.62 15.96 7.28
N ASP A 103 -6.69 15.06 6.31
CA ASP A 103 -5.78 13.90 6.20
C ASP A 103 -5.52 13.58 4.72
N ASP A 104 -5.07 14.60 3.97
CA ASP A 104 -4.83 14.51 2.52
C ASP A 104 -3.76 13.47 2.18
N ASP A 105 -2.77 13.32 3.06
CA ASP A 105 -1.66 12.37 2.91
C ASP A 105 -2.11 10.90 2.93
N ASN A 106 -3.24 10.62 3.59
CA ASN A 106 -3.80 9.28 3.72
C ASN A 106 -5.21 9.16 3.12
N ALA A 107 -5.52 10.01 2.14
CA ALA A 107 -6.84 10.08 1.52
C ALA A 107 -7.31 8.76 0.89
N PHE A 108 -6.38 7.97 0.36
CA PHE A 108 -6.64 6.67 -0.27
C PHE A 108 -6.07 5.54 0.59
N LYS A 109 -6.93 4.58 0.95
CA LYS A 109 -6.63 3.49 1.88
C LYS A 109 -6.80 2.15 1.17
N PHE A 110 -5.71 1.43 0.99
CA PHE A 110 -5.66 0.12 0.34
C PHE A 110 -5.50 -0.99 1.39
N TYR A 111 -6.48 -1.87 1.49
CA TYR A 111 -6.50 -2.99 2.41
C TYR A 111 -6.22 -4.29 1.65
N LEU A 112 -5.10 -4.94 1.95
CA LEU A 112 -4.85 -6.28 1.44
C LEU A 112 -5.60 -7.28 2.31
N THR A 113 -6.49 -8.06 1.70
CA THR A 113 -7.33 -9.02 2.40
C THR A 113 -7.03 -10.45 1.96
N ARG A 114 -7.12 -11.40 2.89
CA ARG A 114 -7.00 -12.83 2.61
C ARG A 114 -8.17 -13.58 3.18
N GLN A 115 -8.76 -14.45 2.38
CA GLN A 115 -9.69 -15.46 2.86
C GLN A 115 -8.94 -16.61 3.52
N GLN A 116 -9.30 -16.90 4.77
CA GLN A 116 -8.77 -18.00 5.55
C GLN A 116 -9.88 -18.99 5.85
N THR A 117 -9.62 -20.29 5.69
CA THR A 117 -10.49 -21.31 6.26
C THR A 117 -10.23 -21.40 7.76
N ARG A 118 -11.26 -21.12 8.55
CA ARG A 118 -11.30 -21.36 9.99
C ARG A 118 -12.16 -22.59 10.25
N TYR A 119 -12.00 -23.17 11.43
CA TYR A 119 -12.75 -24.34 11.84
C TYR A 119 -13.36 -24.13 13.20
N LYS A 120 -14.61 -24.52 13.36
CA LYS A 120 -15.32 -24.56 14.63
C LYS A 120 -15.56 -26.02 14.99
N GLN A 121 -15.17 -26.41 16.20
CA GLN A 121 -15.37 -27.76 16.71
C GLN A 121 -16.50 -27.75 17.74
N ARG A 122 -17.49 -28.64 17.57
CA ARG A 122 -18.56 -28.91 18.55
C ARG A 122 -18.92 -30.38 18.49
N ASN A 123 -19.04 -31.05 19.65
CA ASN A 123 -19.32 -32.49 19.73
C ASN A 123 -18.41 -33.33 18.81
N TYR A 124 -17.11 -33.02 18.80
CA TYR A 124 -16.11 -33.66 17.92
C TYR A 124 -16.32 -33.48 16.40
N VAL A 125 -17.33 -32.72 15.97
CA VAL A 125 -17.56 -32.38 14.56
C VAL A 125 -16.87 -31.06 14.23
N LYS A 126 -15.94 -31.10 13.26
CA LYS A 126 -15.22 -29.94 12.73
C LYS A 126 -15.96 -29.35 11.54
N LYS A 127 -16.45 -28.12 11.67
CA LYS A 127 -17.11 -27.37 10.58
C LYS A 127 -16.21 -26.24 10.09
N ALA A 128 -15.90 -26.24 8.79
CA ALA A 128 -15.13 -25.20 8.15
C ALA A 128 -15.99 -23.94 7.89
N TYR A 129 -15.39 -22.76 8.00
CA TYR A 129 -15.98 -21.49 7.57
C TYR A 129 -14.89 -20.56 7.04
N LYS A 130 -15.26 -19.59 6.20
CA LYS A 130 -14.32 -18.62 5.63
C LYS A 130 -14.36 -17.33 6.42
N VAL A 131 -13.20 -16.74 6.68
CA VAL A 131 -13.06 -15.42 7.28
C VAL A 131 -12.09 -14.61 6.43
N THR A 132 -12.49 -13.39 6.07
CA THR A 132 -11.62 -12.42 5.42
C THR A 132 -10.84 -11.66 6.47
N GLN A 133 -9.53 -11.66 6.38
CA GLN A 133 -8.65 -10.93 7.29
C GLN A 133 -7.79 -9.94 6.51
N THR A 134 -7.70 -8.71 7.02
CA THR A 134 -6.75 -7.71 6.53
C THR A 134 -5.34 -8.10 6.96
N VAL A 135 -4.43 -8.22 5.99
CA VAL A 135 -3.03 -8.63 6.23
C VAL A 135 -2.04 -7.49 6.06
N ASN A 136 -2.41 -6.43 5.34
CA ASN A 136 -1.60 -5.24 5.18
C ASN A 136 -2.52 -4.05 4.84
N VAL A 137 -2.10 -2.85 5.19
CA VAL A 137 -2.77 -1.60 4.84
C VAL A 137 -1.74 -0.62 4.30
N PHE A 138 -2.09 0.06 3.22
CA PHE A 138 -1.27 1.10 2.63
C PHE A 138 -2.10 2.36 2.44
N PHE A 139 -1.51 3.50 2.77
CA PHE A 139 -2.14 4.80 2.67
C PHE A 139 -1.34 5.68 1.72
N CYS A 140 -2.04 6.49 0.92
CA CYS A 140 -1.39 7.47 0.08
C CYS A 140 -2.29 8.66 -0.24
N ASN A 141 -1.66 9.75 -0.68
CA ASN A 141 -2.34 10.89 -1.26
C ASN A 141 -2.68 10.65 -2.73
N TYR A 142 -3.43 11.59 -3.31
CA TYR A 142 -3.79 11.57 -4.72
C TYR A 142 -2.58 11.71 -5.64
N GLU A 143 -1.57 12.51 -5.25
CA GLU A 143 -0.38 12.77 -6.04
C GLU A 143 0.44 11.49 -6.29
N TYR A 144 0.55 10.62 -5.29
CA TYR A 144 1.15 9.31 -5.42
C TYR A 144 0.49 8.49 -6.55
N LEU A 145 -0.84 8.39 -6.54
CA LEU A 145 -1.58 7.64 -7.56
C LEU A 145 -1.41 8.28 -8.95
N GLN A 146 -1.47 9.61 -9.02
CA GLN A 146 -1.30 10.35 -10.28
C GLN A 146 0.11 10.17 -10.87
N ASN A 147 1.15 10.26 -10.06
CA ASN A 147 2.53 10.06 -10.52
C ASN A 147 2.76 8.62 -10.96
N ARG A 148 2.16 7.66 -10.26
CA ARG A 148 2.24 6.24 -10.61
C ARG A 148 1.50 5.93 -11.92
N ASP A 149 0.31 6.50 -12.11
CA ASP A 149 -0.46 6.39 -13.35
C ASP A 149 0.31 6.97 -14.54
N ARG A 150 0.90 8.17 -14.42
CA ARG A 150 1.77 8.75 -15.45
C ARG A 150 2.96 7.85 -15.81
N ALA A 151 3.57 7.20 -14.83
CA ALA A 151 4.65 6.27 -15.07
C ALA A 151 4.16 5.04 -15.85
N LEU A 152 2.97 4.52 -15.56
CA LEU A 152 2.35 3.42 -16.30
C LEU A 152 1.94 3.84 -17.71
N GLN A 153 1.44 5.07 -17.90
CA GLN A 153 1.16 5.64 -19.21
C GLN A 153 2.41 5.68 -20.10
N SER A 154 3.58 6.01 -19.53
CA SER A 154 4.85 6.01 -20.28
C SER A 154 5.26 4.63 -20.82
N ILE A 155 4.66 3.56 -20.30
CA ILE A 155 4.83 2.18 -20.75
C ILE A 155 3.52 1.58 -21.30
N ASN A 156 2.60 2.44 -21.73
CA ASN A 156 1.30 2.10 -22.32
C ASN A 156 0.42 1.17 -21.45
N HIS A 157 0.57 1.21 -20.13
CA HIS A 157 -0.15 0.33 -19.19
C HIS A 157 0.01 -1.18 -19.47
N GLU A 158 1.09 -1.59 -20.16
CA GLU A 158 1.28 -2.98 -20.59
C GLU A 158 1.51 -3.96 -19.42
N CYS A 159 2.20 -3.50 -18.38
CA CYS A 159 2.60 -4.32 -17.23
C CYS A 159 2.85 -3.45 -15.99
N THR A 160 3.25 -4.07 -14.88
CA THR A 160 3.64 -3.32 -13.67
C THR A 160 4.99 -2.62 -13.85
N LEU A 161 5.23 -1.53 -13.11
CA LEU A 161 6.52 -0.80 -13.20
C LEU A 161 7.69 -1.72 -12.81
N SER A 162 7.49 -2.56 -11.81
CA SER A 162 8.47 -3.56 -11.36
C SER A 162 8.83 -4.55 -12.47
N GLU A 163 7.84 -5.04 -13.23
CA GLU A 163 8.06 -5.94 -14.36
C GLU A 163 8.78 -5.23 -15.51
N TYR A 164 8.36 -4.00 -15.85
CA TYR A 164 8.99 -3.18 -16.88
C TYR A 164 10.47 -2.92 -16.58
N HIS A 165 10.78 -2.43 -15.39
CA HIS A 165 12.16 -2.19 -14.95
C HIS A 165 12.96 -3.50 -14.94
N SER A 166 12.35 -4.59 -14.48
CA SER A 166 13.01 -5.90 -14.46
C SER A 166 13.37 -6.40 -15.86
N LYS A 167 12.45 -6.23 -16.81
CA LYS A 167 12.66 -6.59 -18.21
C LYS A 167 13.79 -5.76 -18.82
N ASN A 168 13.80 -4.45 -18.56
CA ASN A 168 14.83 -3.56 -19.06
C ASN A 168 16.21 -3.84 -18.47
N GLN A 169 16.32 -4.09 -17.17
CA GLN A 169 17.60 -4.50 -16.57
C GLN A 169 18.13 -5.80 -17.19
N ARG A 170 17.27 -6.80 -17.42
CA ARG A 170 17.70 -8.04 -18.08
C ARG A 170 18.15 -7.81 -19.52
N LYS A 171 17.52 -6.91 -20.28
CA LYS A 171 17.94 -6.55 -21.65
C LYS A 171 19.36 -5.96 -21.71
N LEU A 172 19.81 -5.26 -20.66
CA LEU A 172 21.17 -4.70 -20.60
C LEU A 172 22.27 -5.78 -20.49
N MET A 173 21.91 -7.04 -20.22
CA MET A 173 22.86 -8.15 -20.13
C MET A 173 23.28 -8.64 -21.53
N THR A 174 24.14 -7.88 -22.20
CA THR A 174 24.63 -8.21 -23.55
C THR A 174 25.61 -9.40 -23.54
N LYS A 175 25.84 -10.01 -24.71
CA LYS A 175 26.84 -11.09 -24.86
C LYS A 175 28.24 -10.62 -24.47
N ASP A 176 28.61 -9.40 -24.84
CA ASP A 176 29.93 -8.85 -24.51
C ASP A 176 30.09 -8.57 -23.01
N LEU A 177 29.03 -8.06 -22.36
CA LEU A 177 29.05 -7.89 -20.92
C LEU A 177 29.21 -9.26 -20.22
N ARG A 178 28.48 -10.28 -20.66
CA ARG A 178 28.62 -11.64 -20.12
C ARG A 178 30.06 -12.15 -20.25
N LYS A 179 30.68 -12.03 -21.43
CA LYS A 179 32.09 -12.41 -21.65
C LYS A 179 33.02 -11.64 -20.72
N LYS A 180 32.86 -10.32 -20.57
CA LYS A 180 33.67 -9.51 -19.64
C LYS A 180 33.59 -10.02 -18.20
N ILE A 181 32.40 -10.40 -17.73
CA ILE A 181 32.24 -10.96 -16.38
C ILE A 181 32.90 -12.34 -16.27
N MET A 182 32.77 -13.21 -17.28
CA MET A 182 33.44 -14.51 -17.29
C MET A 182 34.96 -14.37 -17.20
N TYR A 183 35.56 -13.47 -17.99
CA TYR A 183 37.00 -13.22 -17.95
C TYR A 183 37.44 -12.63 -16.61
N ARG A 184 36.71 -11.64 -16.08
CA ARG A 184 37.00 -11.02 -14.78
C ARG A 184 37.00 -12.05 -13.65
N ASP A 185 36.03 -12.96 -13.67
CA ASP A 185 35.85 -13.98 -12.63
C ASP A 185 36.64 -15.27 -12.92
N HIS A 186 37.53 -15.26 -13.92
CA HIS A 186 38.32 -16.42 -14.36
C HIS A 186 37.47 -17.68 -14.53
N TYR A 187 36.28 -17.57 -15.14
CA TYR A 187 35.34 -18.68 -15.33
C TYR A 187 35.01 -19.46 -14.04
N THR A 188 35.14 -18.82 -12.87
CA THR A 188 35.05 -19.47 -11.56
C THR A 188 33.81 -18.99 -10.81
N CYS A 189 33.04 -19.93 -10.25
CA CYS A 189 31.88 -19.63 -9.42
C CYS A 189 32.28 -18.81 -8.19
N GLN A 190 31.79 -17.57 -8.10
CA GLN A 190 32.11 -16.63 -7.02
C GLN A 190 31.52 -17.02 -5.66
N ASN A 191 30.63 -18.02 -5.61
CA ASN A 191 30.06 -18.52 -4.35
C ASN A 191 30.71 -19.82 -3.85
N CYS A 192 31.28 -20.66 -4.71
CA CYS A 192 31.81 -21.97 -4.28
C CYS A 192 33.18 -22.33 -4.87
N GLY A 193 33.81 -21.45 -5.65
CA GLY A 193 35.13 -21.68 -6.24
C GLY A 193 35.18 -22.71 -7.38
N LYS A 194 34.04 -23.22 -7.86
CA LYS A 194 34.04 -24.19 -8.98
C LYS A 194 34.50 -23.50 -10.27
N TYR A 195 35.62 -23.96 -10.83
CA TYR A 195 36.14 -23.55 -12.14
C TYR A 195 35.37 -24.24 -13.29
N MET A 196 34.99 -23.47 -14.33
CA MET A 196 34.12 -23.90 -15.45
C MET A 196 34.57 -23.26 -16.79
N PRO A 197 35.77 -23.57 -17.30
CA PRO A 197 36.35 -22.93 -18.49
C PRO A 197 35.63 -23.26 -19.80
N ASP A 198 34.93 -24.40 -19.84
CA ASP A 198 34.09 -24.85 -20.95
C ASP A 198 32.70 -24.20 -20.95
N GLU A 199 32.44 -23.30 -19.99
CA GLU A 199 31.16 -22.61 -19.76
C GLU A 199 29.97 -23.53 -19.39
N VAL A 200 30.20 -24.84 -19.25
CA VAL A 200 29.13 -25.81 -18.98
C VAL A 200 28.58 -25.64 -17.57
N GLY A 201 27.34 -25.19 -17.49
CA GLY A 201 26.68 -24.88 -16.22
C GLY A 201 27.16 -23.58 -15.57
N LEU A 202 27.83 -22.70 -16.33
CA LEU A 202 28.22 -21.35 -15.93
C LEU A 202 27.05 -20.38 -16.17
N HIS A 203 26.68 -19.62 -15.15
CA HIS A 203 25.66 -18.59 -15.21
C HIS A 203 26.24 -17.25 -14.79
N ILE A 204 25.86 -16.18 -15.50
CA ILE A 204 26.08 -14.81 -15.02
C ILE A 204 24.80 -14.37 -14.32
N ASP A 205 24.89 -14.10 -13.03
CA ASP A 205 23.77 -13.70 -12.19
C ASP A 205 24.06 -12.40 -11.44
N HIS A 206 23.01 -11.70 -11.03
CA HIS A 206 23.15 -10.46 -10.27
C HIS A 206 23.39 -10.74 -8.79
N ILE A 207 24.36 -10.09 -8.16
CA ILE A 207 24.62 -10.15 -6.71
C ILE A 207 23.37 -9.70 -5.95
N VAL A 208 22.92 -8.47 -6.20
CA VAL A 208 21.58 -8.01 -5.84
C VAL A 208 20.63 -8.34 -6.98
N PRO A 209 19.62 -9.21 -6.78
CA PRO A 209 18.67 -9.57 -7.84
C PRO A 209 17.93 -8.36 -8.42
N VAL A 210 17.64 -8.42 -9.72
CA VAL A 210 16.86 -7.38 -10.42
C VAL A 210 15.51 -7.10 -9.74
N SER A 211 14.83 -8.14 -9.24
CA SER A 211 13.56 -8.00 -8.51
C SER A 211 13.66 -7.26 -7.17
N LYS A 212 14.89 -6.93 -6.74
CA LYS A 212 15.20 -6.12 -5.55
C LYS A 212 15.92 -4.82 -5.91
N GLY A 213 15.81 -4.38 -7.16
CA GLY A 213 16.45 -3.14 -7.64
C GLY A 213 17.91 -3.30 -8.09
N GLY A 214 18.40 -4.52 -8.23
CA GLY A 214 19.74 -4.78 -8.74
C GLY A 214 19.95 -4.29 -10.17
N LYS A 215 21.03 -3.52 -10.38
CA LYS A 215 21.41 -2.99 -11.70
C LYS A 215 22.25 -4.00 -12.49
N THR A 216 22.11 -4.02 -13.81
CA THR A 216 22.98 -4.78 -14.71
C THR A 216 24.26 -4.02 -15.02
N ILE A 217 25.17 -4.00 -14.05
CA ILE A 217 26.49 -3.37 -14.12
C ILE A 217 27.54 -4.34 -13.61
N SER A 218 28.78 -4.23 -14.09
CA SER A 218 29.83 -5.21 -13.76
C SER A 218 29.96 -5.47 -12.26
N SER A 219 29.96 -4.43 -11.43
CA SER A 219 30.07 -4.54 -9.96
C SER A 219 28.92 -5.29 -9.28
N ASN A 220 27.77 -5.46 -9.93
CA ASN A 220 26.63 -6.21 -9.41
C ASN A 220 26.42 -7.55 -10.14
N LEU A 221 27.34 -7.96 -11.02
CA LEU A 221 27.29 -9.24 -11.72
C LEU A 221 28.37 -10.17 -11.21
N GLN A 222 28.10 -11.48 -11.25
CA GLN A 222 29.04 -12.52 -10.84
C GLN A 222 28.82 -13.81 -11.65
N VAL A 223 29.88 -14.62 -11.78
CA VAL A 223 29.80 -16.00 -12.24
C VAL A 223 29.29 -16.91 -11.13
N LEU A 224 28.29 -17.75 -11.42
CA LEU A 224 27.78 -18.82 -10.55
C LEU A 224 27.67 -20.14 -11.31
N CYS A 225 27.94 -21.26 -10.64
CA CYS A 225 27.62 -22.58 -11.20
C CYS A 225 26.11 -22.87 -11.08
N SER A 226 25.56 -23.77 -11.90
CA SER A 226 24.13 -24.14 -11.89
C SER A 226 23.57 -24.45 -10.50
N LYS A 227 24.33 -25.17 -9.66
CA LYS A 227 23.94 -25.50 -8.29
C LYS A 227 23.81 -24.25 -7.41
N CYS A 228 24.79 -23.35 -7.48
CA CYS A 228 24.79 -22.12 -6.68
C CYS A 228 23.74 -21.12 -7.18
N ASN A 229 23.60 -20.95 -8.50
CA ASN A 229 22.58 -20.11 -9.10
C ASN A 229 21.16 -20.56 -8.72
N GLY A 230 20.86 -21.86 -8.85
CA GLY A 230 19.58 -22.43 -8.44
C GLY A 230 19.32 -22.28 -6.92
N SER A 231 20.37 -22.46 -6.11
CA SER A 231 20.30 -22.26 -4.65
C SER A 231 20.17 -20.78 -4.25
N LYS A 232 20.56 -19.83 -5.09
CA LYS A 232 20.43 -18.39 -4.79
C LYS A 232 19.03 -17.89 -5.09
N SER A 233 18.48 -18.21 -6.27
CA SER A 233 17.18 -17.69 -6.72
C SER A 233 17.12 -16.15 -6.58
N ASN A 234 16.04 -15.59 -6.01
CA ASN A 234 15.89 -14.16 -5.76
C ASN A 234 16.50 -13.68 -4.41
N ARG A 235 17.41 -14.44 -3.82
CA ARG A 235 18.11 -14.04 -2.58
C ARG A 235 19.39 -13.29 -2.90
N VAL A 236 19.75 -12.38 -1.99
CA VAL A 236 21.10 -11.81 -1.93
C VAL A 236 21.92 -12.81 -1.12
N LEU A 237 23.02 -13.31 -1.65
CA LEU A 237 23.92 -14.16 -0.89
C LEU A 237 24.54 -13.30 0.22
N LYS A 238 24.44 -13.74 1.47
CA LYS A 238 25.19 -13.12 2.56
C LYS A 238 26.65 -13.52 2.43
N ASP A 239 27.54 -12.60 2.73
CA ASP A 239 28.97 -12.88 2.74
C ASP A 239 29.25 -14.04 3.70
N ARG A 240 30.03 -15.03 3.28
CA ARG A 240 30.35 -16.23 4.07
C ARG A 240 31.63 -16.06 4.89
N SER A 241 32.15 -14.84 5.00
CA SER A 241 33.31 -14.49 5.80
C SER A 241 32.99 -14.37 7.30
N GLN A 242 32.31 -15.37 7.87
CA GLN A 242 32.16 -15.61 9.31
C GLN A 242 32.35 -17.09 9.63
#